data_AF-A0A7J7KWV9-F1
#
_entry.id   AF-A0A7J7KWV9-F1
#
_cell.length_a   1.000
_cell.length_b   1.000
_cell.length_c   1.000
_cell.angle_alpha   90.00
_cell.angle_beta   90.00
_cell.angle_gamma   90.00
#
_symmetry.space_group_name_H-M   'P 1'
#
loop_
_entity.id
_entity.type
_entity.pdbx_description
1 polymer ?
#
loop_
_entity_poly.entity_id
_entity_poly.type
_entity_poly.pdbx_seq_one_letter_code
_entity_poly.pdbx_strand_id
1 'polypeptide(L)'
;MGFQNKNLVKAWVHVSEDRIKSNNHQLDVFWKPVLDEFYEFFQEDGERVERTVSSLKKHWFDMNRACKVYETCLKSVMQGPISSMQQKKLDDTSKMMYEARGKGK
;
A
#
# COMPACT_ATOMS: atom_id res chain seq x y z
N MET A 1 -0.23 11.29 2.36
CA MET A 1 -0.24 9.90 2.88
C MET A 1 0.07 9.99 4.36
N GLY A 2 -0.78 9.45 5.23
CA GLY A 2 -0.59 9.59 6.69
C GLY A 2 0.68 8.89 7.17
N PHE A 3 1.28 9.39 8.25
CA PHE A 3 2.54 8.90 8.82
C PHE A 3 2.54 7.37 9.06
N GLN A 4 1.43 6.84 9.57
CA GLN A 4 1.25 5.41 9.82
C GLN A 4 1.30 4.54 8.54
N ASN A 5 0.81 5.06 7.41
CA ASN A 5 0.79 4.30 6.15
C ASN A 5 2.20 4.13 5.61
N LYS A 6 3.04 5.17 5.75
CA LYS A 6 4.45 5.14 5.32
C LYS A 6 5.22 4.07 6.09
N ASN A 7 5.08 4.05 7.42
CA ASN A 7 5.76 3.08 8.27
C ASN A 7 5.29 1.65 8.03
N LEU A 8 3.99 1.45 7.81
CA LEU A 8 3.46 0.14 7.46
C LEU A 8 4.03 -0.37 6.12
N VAL A 9 4.11 0.50 5.11
CA VAL A 9 4.70 0.12 3.81
C VAL A 9 6.19 -0.21 3.98
N LYS A 10 6.94 0.62 4.71
CA LYS A 10 8.37 0.41 4.97
C LYS A 10 8.61 -0.93 5.69
N ALA A 11 7.85 -1.22 6.74
CA ALA A 11 7.92 -2.48 7.49
C ALA A 11 7.55 -3.68 6.62
N TRP A 12 6.48 -3.59 5.84
CA TRP A 12 6.06 -4.67 4.97
C TRP A 12 7.11 -4.98 3.89
N VAL A 13 7.70 -3.96 3.26
CA VAL A 13 8.77 -4.12 2.26
C VAL A 13 10.01 -4.75 2.90
N HIS A 14 10.46 -4.23 4.04
CA HIS A 14 11.65 -4.71 4.72
C HIS A 14 11.55 -6.22 5.07
N VAL A 15 10.40 -6.65 5.61
CA VAL A 15 10.17 -8.07 5.92
C VAL A 15 10.01 -8.93 4.65
N SER A 16 9.42 -8.37 3.58
CA SER A 16 9.22 -9.10 2.32
C SER A 16 10.52 -9.36 1.57
N GLU A 17 11.47 -8.44 1.65
CA GLU A 17 12.79 -8.53 1.00
C GLU A 17 13.80 -9.35 1.82
N ASP A 18 13.57 -9.50 3.13
CA ASP A 18 14.37 -10.35 4.00
C ASP A 18 14.10 -11.84 3.71
N ARG A 19 15.02 -12.48 2.98
CA ARG A 19 14.95 -13.90 2.62
C ARG A 19 14.90 -14.85 3.82
N ILE A 20 15.40 -14.44 5.00
CA ILE A 20 15.39 -15.24 6.22
C ILE A 20 14.00 -15.16 6.88
N LYS A 21 13.41 -13.96 6.93
CA LYS A 21 12.06 -13.73 7.47
C LYS A 21 10.94 -14.19 6.53
N SER A 22 11.19 -14.18 5.22
CA SER A 22 10.23 -14.53 4.17
C SER A 22 10.01 -16.05 3.99
N ASN A 23 11.03 -16.88 4.29
CA ASN A 23 10.98 -18.33 4.03
C ASN A 23 10.19 -19.16 5.07
N ASN A 24 9.75 -18.58 6.20
CA ASN A 24 9.03 -19.32 7.24
C ASN A 24 7.53 -18.92 7.37
N HIS A 25 6.70 -19.62 6.58
CA HIS A 25 5.50 -20.38 7.00
C HIS A 25 4.28 -19.60 7.58
N GLN A 26 3.11 -19.73 6.92
CA GLN A 26 1.78 -19.20 7.29
C GLN A 26 1.65 -17.67 7.37
N LEU A 27 0.58 -17.14 6.73
CA LEU A 27 0.28 -15.71 6.66
C LEU A 27 0.32 -15.00 8.01
N ASP A 28 -0.09 -15.64 9.11
CA ASP A 28 -0.11 -15.03 10.43
C ASP A 28 1.26 -14.96 11.13
N VAL A 29 2.24 -15.75 10.69
CA VAL A 29 3.63 -15.67 11.16
C VAL A 29 4.36 -14.50 10.49
N PHE A 30 4.04 -14.21 9.23
CA PHE A 30 4.63 -13.09 8.48
C PHE A 30 4.30 -11.73 9.07
N TRP A 31 3.07 -11.53 9.56
CA TRP A 31 2.64 -10.22 10.07
C TRP A 31 3.20 -9.86 11.44
N LYS A 32 3.72 -10.83 12.20
CA LYS A 32 4.36 -10.56 13.50
C LYS A 32 5.66 -9.75 13.31
N PRO A 33 6.64 -10.17 12.49
CA PRO A 33 7.79 -9.35 12.14
C PRO A 33 7.42 -7.99 11.54
N VAL A 34 6.35 -7.91 10.74
CA VAL A 34 5.89 -6.63 10.17
C VAL A 34 5.42 -5.68 11.28
N LEU A 35 4.74 -6.18 12.30
CA LEU A 35 4.33 -5.38 13.46
C LEU A 35 5.55 -4.90 14.26
N ASP A 36 6.55 -5.76 14.44
CA ASP A 36 7.78 -5.41 15.17
C ASP A 36 8.55 -4.29 14.43
N GLU A 37 8.79 -4.47 13.14
CA GLU A 37 9.45 -3.48 12.26
C GLU A 37 8.64 -2.18 12.14
N PHE A 38 7.31 -2.29 12.13
CA PHE A 38 6.43 -1.12 12.15
C PHE A 38 6.66 -0.27 13.41
N TYR A 39 6.85 -0.89 14.57
CA TYR A 39 7.13 -0.17 15.81
C TYR A 39 8.54 0.40 15.86
N GLU A 40 9.53 -0.31 15.33
CA GLU A 40 10.90 0.22 15.19
C GLU A 40 10.91 1.53 14.38
N PHE A 41 10.18 1.58 13.26
CA PHE A 41 10.05 2.80 12.46
C PHE A 41 9.16 3.88 13.10
N PHE A 42 8.41 3.57 14.15
CA PHE A 42 7.64 4.55 14.90
C PHE A 42 8.48 5.31 15.93
N GLN A 43 9.56 4.72 16.43
CA GLN A 43 10.43 5.36 17.42
C GLN A 43 11.11 6.63 16.89
N GLU A 44 11.16 6.83 15.57
CA GLU A 44 11.79 7.98 14.92
C GLU A 44 10.90 9.24 14.86
N ASP A 45 9.57 9.14 15.00
CA ASP A 45 8.67 10.18 14.44
C ASP A 45 7.40 10.52 15.27
N GLY A 46 7.21 9.99 16.48
CA GLY A 46 6.18 10.48 17.41
C GLY A 46 5.43 9.42 18.24
N GLU A 47 4.21 9.77 18.67
CA GLU A 47 3.43 9.01 19.65
C GLU A 47 3.02 7.62 19.11
N ARG A 48 3.37 6.58 19.86
CA ARG A 48 3.12 5.18 19.51
C ARG A 48 1.63 4.89 19.56
N VAL A 49 1.04 4.58 18.41
CA VAL A 49 -0.33 4.05 18.36
C VAL A 49 -0.29 2.55 18.50
N GLU A 50 -1.01 2.00 19.49
CA GLU A 50 -1.15 0.56 19.62
C GLU A 50 -1.88 -0.02 18.39
N ARG A 51 -1.21 -0.99 17.76
CA ARG A 51 -1.71 -1.74 16.62
C ARG A 51 -1.56 -3.23 16.90
N THR A 52 -2.56 -3.99 16.48
CA THR A 52 -2.50 -5.45 16.46
C THR A 52 -2.15 -5.92 15.06
N VAL A 53 -1.63 -7.15 14.94
CA VAL A 53 -1.41 -7.82 13.65
C VAL A 53 -2.65 -7.74 12.75
N SER A 54 -3.83 -8.04 13.30
CA SER A 54 -5.08 -8.00 12.54
C SER A 54 -5.43 -6.60 12.04
N SER A 55 -5.15 -5.56 12.84
CA SER A 55 -5.38 -4.16 12.44
C SER A 55 -4.44 -3.73 11.31
N LEU A 56 -3.15 -4.11 11.37
CA LEU A 56 -2.17 -3.81 10.31
C LEU A 56 -2.49 -4.56 9.03
N LYS A 57 -2.83 -5.84 9.14
CA LYS A 57 -3.23 -6.69 8.02
C LYS A 57 -4.43 -6.10 7.30
N LYS A 58 -5.49 -5.71 8.02
CA LYS A 58 -6.67 -5.04 7.44
C LYS A 58 -6.27 -3.75 6.72
N HIS A 59 -5.50 -2.91 7.39
CA HIS A 59 -5.07 -1.61 6.86
C HIS A 59 -4.24 -1.76 5.58
N TRP A 60 -3.32 -2.72 5.56
CA TRP A 60 -2.55 -3.07 4.36
C TRP A 60 -3.45 -3.55 3.22
N PHE A 61 -4.42 -4.43 3.49
CA PHE A 61 -5.33 -4.91 2.46
C PHE A 61 -6.17 -3.79 1.86
N ASP A 62 -6.66 -2.86 2.69
CA ASP A 62 -7.41 -1.69 2.23
C ASP A 62 -6.53 -0.79 1.34
N MET A 63 -5.28 -0.55 1.73
CA MET A 63 -4.31 0.19 0.93
C MET A 63 -3.98 -0.51 -0.40
N ASN A 64 -3.67 -1.81 -0.35
CA ASN A 64 -3.30 -2.58 -1.52
C ASN A 64 -4.49 -2.70 -2.50
N ARG A 65 -5.72 -2.80 -1.98
CA ARG A 65 -6.94 -2.74 -2.79
C ARG A 65 -7.04 -1.41 -3.52
N ALA A 66 -6.80 -0.28 -2.83
CA ALA A 66 -6.79 1.04 -3.47
C ALA A 66 -5.74 1.11 -4.60
N CYS A 67 -4.52 0.62 -4.35
CA CYS A 67 -3.46 0.53 -5.36
C CYS A 67 -3.88 -0.30 -6.59
N LYS A 68 -4.48 -1.48 -6.39
CA LYS A 68 -4.97 -2.33 -7.50
C LYS A 68 -6.08 -1.69 -8.32
N VAL A 69 -7.00 -0.97 -7.66
CA VAL A 69 -8.05 -0.22 -8.37
C VAL A 69 -7.41 0.88 -9.22
N TYR A 70 -6.45 1.62 -8.67
CA TYR A 70 -5.71 2.64 -9.42
C TYR A 70 -4.95 2.03 -10.60
N GLU A 71 -4.24 0.92 -10.40
CA GLU A 71 -3.52 0.20 -11.46
C GLU A 71 -4.46 -0.23 -12.60
N THR A 72 -5.66 -0.69 -12.25
CA THR A 72 -6.69 -1.04 -13.24
C THR A 72 -7.15 0.18 -14.04
N CYS A 73 -7.36 1.32 -13.37
CA CYS A 73 -7.69 2.58 -14.03
C CYS A 73 -6.57 3.01 -14.98
N LEU A 74 -5.31 2.97 -14.52
CA LEU A 74 -4.15 3.32 -15.32
C LEU A 74 -4.02 2.43 -16.56
N LYS A 75 -4.14 1.10 -16.41
CA LYS A 75 -4.14 0.15 -17.53
C LYS A 75 -5.24 0.45 -18.55
N SER A 76 -6.43 0.83 -18.07
CA SER A 76 -7.55 1.19 -18.95
C SER A 76 -7.26 2.45 -19.77
N VAL A 77 -6.62 3.46 -19.16
CA VAL A 77 -6.20 4.69 -19.84
C VAL A 77 -5.07 4.40 -20.85
N MET A 78 -4.11 3.55 -20.49
CA MET A 78 -2.99 3.17 -21.36
C MET A 78 -3.39 2.33 -22.57
N GLN A 79 -4.54 1.65 -22.57
CA GLN A 79 -5.01 0.90 -23.74
C GLN A 79 -5.63 1.79 -24.84
N GLY A 80 -5.82 3.09 -24.58
CA GLY A 80 -6.23 4.06 -25.60
C GLY A 80 -5.08 4.43 -26.56
N PRO A 81 -5.36 5.17 -27.65
CA PRO A 81 -4.31 5.61 -28.58
C PRO A 81 -3.33 6.55 -27.86
N ILE A 82 -2.20 6.00 -27.37
CA ILE A 82 -1.12 6.70 -26.65
C ILE A 82 -0.23 7.53 -27.59
N SER A 83 -0.80 8.08 -28.66
CA SER A 83 -0.09 9.04 -29.48
C SER A 83 -0.13 10.38 -28.74
N SER A 84 0.96 10.74 -28.06
CA SER A 84 1.27 12.04 -27.43
C SER A 84 0.80 12.35 -26.00
N MET A 85 0.23 11.41 -25.22
CA MET A 85 -0.21 11.74 -23.87
C MET A 85 0.95 11.76 -22.86
N GLN A 86 1.31 12.95 -22.38
CA GLN A 86 2.32 13.15 -21.33
C GLN A 86 1.96 12.36 -20.06
N GLN A 87 2.96 11.76 -19.37
CA GLN A 87 2.78 10.93 -18.16
C GLN A 87 1.86 11.58 -17.12
N LYS A 88 2.00 12.89 -16.90
CA LYS A 88 1.15 13.67 -15.99
C LYS A 88 -0.34 13.57 -16.32
N LYS A 89 -0.69 13.58 -17.60
CA LYS A 89 -2.08 13.48 -18.07
C LYS A 89 -2.64 12.06 -17.92
N LEU A 90 -1.79 11.03 -17.99
CA LEU A 90 -2.17 9.65 -17.65
C LEU A 90 -2.52 9.53 -16.16
N ASP A 91 -1.67 10.10 -15.30
CA ASP A 91 -1.88 10.07 -13.85
C ASP A 91 -3.13 10.86 -13.44
N ASP A 92 -3.32 12.07 -13.99
CA ASP A 92 -4.50 12.91 -13.74
C ASP A 92 -5.80 12.20 -14.17
N THR A 93 -5.81 11.56 -15.35
CA THR A 93 -6.97 10.83 -15.86
C THR A 93 -7.27 9.59 -15.02
N SER A 94 -6.24 8.85 -14.62
CA SER A 94 -6.37 7.66 -13.78
C SER A 94 -6.89 8.00 -12.39
N LYS A 95 -6.45 9.13 -11.82
CA LYS A 95 -6.93 9.67 -10.56
C LYS A 95 -8.40 10.06 -10.63
N MET A 96 -8.84 10.74 -11.70
CA MET A 96 -10.25 11.07 -11.90
C MET A 96 -11.14 9.81 -11.95
N MET A 97 -10.72 8.77 -12.69
CA MET A 97 -11.47 7.51 -12.75
C MET A 97 -11.54 6.79 -11.39
N TYR A 98 -10.44 6.82 -10.62
CA TYR A 98 -10.38 6.26 -9.27
C TYR A 98 -11.35 6.99 -8.32
N GLU A 99 -11.35 8.33 -8.33
CA GLU A 99 -12.23 9.15 -7.48
C GLU A 99 -13.70 9.00 -7.85
N ALA A 100 -14.03 8.92 -9.15
CA ALA A 100 -15.40 8.68 -9.62
C ALA A 100 -15.96 7.33 -9.14
N ARG A 101 -15.12 6.29 -9.09
CA ARG A 101 -15.48 4.97 -8.52
C ARG A 101 -15.69 5.00 -7.00
N GLY A 102 -15.05 5.94 -6.30
CA GLY A 102 -15.22 6.11 -4.85
C GLY A 102 -16.51 6.82 -4.45
N LYS A 103 -17.09 7.64 -5.34
CA LYS A 103 -18.31 8.45 -5.07
C LYS A 103 -19.64 7.73 -5.36
N GLY A 104 -19.60 6.46 -5.77
CA GLY A 104 -20.79 5.65 -6.09
C GLY A 104 -21.29 4.75 -4.95
N LYS A 105 -20.97 5.07 -3.69
CA LYS A 105 -21.42 4.34 -2.50
C LYS A 105 -22.10 5.28 -1.52
#